data_AF-A0A292QQ29-F1
#
_entry.id   AF-A0A292QQ29-F1
#
_cell.length_a   1.000
_cell.length_b   1.000
_cell.length_c   1.000
_cell.angle_alpha   90.00
_cell.angle_beta   90.00
_cell.angle_gamma   90.00
#
_symmetry.space_group_name_H-M   'P 1'
#
loop_
_entity.id
_entity.type
_entity.pdbx_description
1 polymer ?
#
loop_
_entity_poly.entity_id
_entity_poly.type
_entity_poly.pdbx_seq_one_letter_code
_entity_poly.pdbx_strand_id
1 'polypeptide(L)'
;MEEVKTISDLAQLGAGIAMGFGAIGAGLGIGVATKGLMDAISRQPEIAGKAVGFFLVGAALAEACAIYALVIAMKLSGMMG
;
A
#
# COMPACT_ATOMS: atom_id res chain seq x y z
N MET A 1 13.36 -26.73 -20.51
CA MET A 1 13.96 -25.40 -20.27
C MET A 1 13.00 -24.27 -20.66
N GLU A 2 12.32 -24.37 -21.81
CA GLU A 2 11.38 -23.33 -22.26
C GLU A 2 10.16 -23.16 -21.33
N GLU A 3 9.59 -24.26 -20.83
CA GLU A 3 8.49 -24.22 -19.85
C GLU A 3 8.86 -23.51 -18.53
N VAL A 4 10.08 -23.71 -18.04
CA VAL A 4 10.60 -23.05 -16.82
C VAL A 4 10.72 -21.54 -17.03
N LYS A 5 11.13 -21.12 -18.23
CA LYS A 5 11.25 -19.69 -18.58
C LYS A 5 9.88 -19.01 -18.62
N THR A 6 8.87 -19.64 -19.23
CA THR A 6 7.51 -19.10 -19.28
C THR A 6 6.91 -18.90 -17.89
N ILE A 7 7.14 -19.84 -16.96
CA ILE A 7 6.67 -19.71 -15.56
C ILE A 7 7.34 -18.51 -14.87
N SER A 8 8.64 -18.31 -15.09
CA SER A 8 9.39 -17.16 -14.54
C SER A 8 8.85 -15.83 -15.07
N ASP A 9 8.60 -15.73 -16.38
CA ASP A 9 8.10 -14.50 -17.00
C ASP A 9 6.70 -14.14 -16.47
N LEU A 10 5.83 -15.14 -16.30
CA LEU A 10 4.49 -14.95 -15.74
C LEU A 10 4.53 -14.55 -14.26
N ALA A 11 5.47 -15.10 -13.48
CA ALA A 11 5.66 -14.75 -12.08
C ALA A 11 6.13 -13.29 -11.93
N GLN A 12 7.03 -12.82 -12.79
CA GLN A 12 7.48 -11.42 -12.81
C GLN A 12 6.35 -10.45 -13.16
N LEU A 13 5.50 -10.81 -14.14
CA LEU A 13 4.30 -10.04 -14.45
C LEU A 13 3.34 -9.98 -13.24
N GLY A 14 3.10 -11.13 -12.60
CA GLY A 14 2.28 -11.22 -11.40
C GLY A 14 2.81 -10.37 -10.25
N ALA A 15 4.14 -10.30 -10.06
CA ALA A 15 4.78 -9.45 -9.07
C ALA A 15 4.51 -7.95 -9.33
N GLY A 16 4.64 -7.51 -10.58
CA GLY A 16 4.35 -6.13 -10.97
C GLY A 16 2.89 -5.75 -10.76
N ILE A 17 1.96 -6.64 -11.11
CA ILE A 17 0.52 -6.44 -10.90
C ILE A 17 0.19 -6.34 -9.40
N ALA A 18 0.68 -7.28 -8.59
CA ALA A 18 0.45 -7.26 -7.15
C ALA A 18 0.92 -5.94 -6.52
N MET A 19 2.15 -5.50 -6.83
CA MET A 19 2.66 -4.20 -6.36
C MET A 19 1.84 -3.03 -6.85
N GLY A 20 1.53 -2.98 -8.14
CA GLY A 20 0.85 -1.85 -8.75
C GLY A 20 -0.49 -1.58 -8.09
N PHE A 21 -1.32 -2.61 -7.94
CA PHE A 21 -2.63 -2.46 -7.29
C PHE A 21 -2.51 -2.18 -5.79
N GLY A 22 -1.56 -2.81 -5.09
CA GLY A 22 -1.31 -2.53 -3.67
C GLY A 22 -0.92 -1.07 -3.43
N ALA A 23 -0.01 -0.53 -4.23
CA ALA A 23 0.45 0.85 -4.14
C ALA A 23 -0.65 1.86 -4.48
N ILE A 24 -1.45 1.60 -5.52
CA ILE A 24 -2.58 2.46 -5.89
C ILE A 24 -3.62 2.49 -4.77
N GLY A 25 -3.97 1.33 -4.21
CA GLY A 25 -4.96 1.22 -3.13
C GLY A 25 -4.53 1.99 -1.88
N ALA A 26 -3.30 1.78 -1.42
CA ALA A 26 -2.78 2.49 -0.24
C ALA A 26 -2.63 4.00 -0.51
N GLY A 27 -2.07 4.39 -1.65
CA GLY A 27 -1.88 5.80 -2.02
C GLY A 27 -3.19 6.58 -2.09
N LEU A 28 -4.22 6.00 -2.72
CA LEU A 28 -5.55 6.62 -2.77
C LEU A 28 -6.21 6.67 -1.39
N GLY A 29 -6.15 5.59 -0.62
CA GLY A 29 -6.75 5.54 0.73
C GLY A 29 -6.15 6.58 1.67
N ILE A 30 -4.81 6.68 1.71
CA ILE A 30 -4.11 7.65 2.55
C ILE A 30 -4.32 9.07 2.02
N GLY A 31 -4.34 9.28 0.70
CA GLY A 31 -4.61 10.60 0.11
C GLY A 31 -5.98 11.15 0.51
N VAL A 32 -7.04 10.32 0.43
CA VAL A 32 -8.40 10.70 0.84
C VAL A 32 -8.46 10.95 2.35
N ALA A 33 -7.86 10.07 3.17
CA ALA A 33 -7.82 10.23 4.62
C ALA A 33 -7.07 11.51 5.04
N THR A 34 -5.96 11.83 4.36
CA THR A 34 -5.16 13.05 4.61
C THR A 34 -5.98 14.30 4.29
N LYS A 35 -6.71 14.31 3.17
CA LYS A 35 -7.62 15.41 2.85
C LYS A 35 -8.65 15.62 3.95
N GLY A 36 -9.32 14.56 4.39
CA GLY A 36 -10.30 14.63 5.49
C GLY A 36 -9.69 15.12 6.80
N LEU A 37 -8.45 14.72 7.10
CA LEU A 37 -7.70 15.22 8.26
C LEU A 37 -7.45 16.73 8.17
N MET A 38 -6.98 17.23 7.01
CA MET A 38 -6.72 18.65 6.82
C MET A 38 -8.00 19.48 6.91
N ASP A 39 -9.10 18.99 6.33
CA ASP A 39 -10.41 19.64 6.42
C ASP A 39 -10.90 19.73 7.87
N ALA A 40 -10.71 18.68 8.68
CA ALA A 40 -11.07 18.68 10.10
C ALA A 40 -10.19 19.65 10.92
N ILE A 41 -8.87 19.60 10.72
CA ILE A 41 -7.90 20.45 11.44
C ILE A 41 -8.10 21.93 11.07
N SER A 42 -8.38 22.24 9.82
CA SER A 42 -8.60 23.64 9.38
C SER A 42 -9.83 24.27 10.05
N ARG A 43 -10.86 23.47 10.36
CA ARG A 43 -12.06 23.92 11.06
C ARG A 43 -11.86 24.02 12.58
N GLN A 44 -11.05 23.13 13.15
CA GLN A 44 -10.77 23.05 14.58
C GLN A 44 -9.29 22.76 14.83
N PRO A 45 -8.42 23.78 14.87
CA PRO A 45 -6.99 23.59 15.05
C PRO A 45 -6.61 22.88 16.35
N GLU A 46 -7.42 23.04 17.40
CA GLU A 46 -7.21 22.45 18.73
C GLU A 46 -7.27 20.91 18.74
N ILE A 47 -7.91 20.28 17.75
CA ILE A 47 -7.99 18.81 17.67
C ILE A 47 -6.79 18.18 16.96
N ALA A 48 -5.88 18.97 16.37
CA ALA A 48 -4.81 18.49 15.50
C ALA A 48 -3.98 17.35 16.10
N GLY A 49 -3.54 17.49 17.36
CA GLY A 49 -2.72 16.48 18.03
C GLY A 49 -3.43 15.12 18.14
N LYS A 50 -4.72 15.10 18.48
CA LYS A 50 -5.50 13.86 18.57
C LYS A 50 -5.87 13.31 17.19
N ALA A 51 -6.25 14.19 16.27
CA ALA A 51 -6.68 13.82 14.92
C ALA A 51 -5.54 13.17 14.12
N VAL A 52 -4.31 13.71 14.21
CA VAL A 52 -3.12 13.10 13.59
C VAL A 52 -2.85 11.71 14.17
N GLY A 53 -3.03 11.52 15.48
CA GLY A 53 -2.87 10.20 16.11
C GLY A 53 -3.80 9.14 15.50
N PHE A 54 -5.09 9.44 15.37
CA PHE A 54 -6.04 8.52 14.73
C PHE A 54 -5.75 8.32 13.25
N PHE A 55 -5.35 9.38 12.54
CA PHE A 55 -4.92 9.27 11.14
C PHE A 55 -3.74 8.31 10.98
N LEU A 56 -2.72 8.39 11.83
CA LEU A 56 -1.55 7.50 11.75
C LEU A 56 -1.93 6.03 11.96
N VAL A 57 -2.86 5.73 12.88
CA VAL A 57 -3.38 4.36 13.06
C VAL A 57 -4.11 3.88 11.81
N GLY A 58 -4.98 4.73 11.23
CA GLY A 58 -5.69 4.41 9.99
C GLY A 58 -4.75 4.24 8.78
N ALA A 59 -3.76 5.13 8.65
CA ALA A 59 -2.77 5.09 7.58
C ALA A 59 -1.87 3.84 7.70
N ALA A 60 -1.44 3.48 8.91
CA ALA A 60 -0.69 2.25 9.13
C ALA A 60 -1.49 0.99 8.75
N LEU A 61 -2.80 0.98 9.02
CA LEU A 61 -3.67 -0.13 8.62
C LEU A 61 -3.86 -0.18 7.09
N ALA A 62 -3.95 0.97 6.43
CA ALA A 62 -3.99 1.04 4.97
C ALA A 62 -2.67 0.57 4.33
N GLU A 63 -1.52 0.96 4.90
CA GLU A 63 -0.19 0.51 4.47
C GLU A 63 0.01 -0.99 4.65
N ALA A 64 -0.62 -1.62 5.65
CA ALA A 64 -0.53 -3.07 5.82
C ALA A 64 -0.98 -3.85 4.57
N CYS A 65 -1.99 -3.34 3.86
CA CYS A 65 -2.43 -3.92 2.58
C CYS A 65 -1.35 -3.81 1.49
N ALA A 66 -0.65 -2.67 1.40
CA ALA A 66 0.46 -2.49 0.47
C ALA A 66 1.66 -3.37 0.85
N ILE A 67 1.92 -3.58 2.14
CA ILE A 67 2.95 -4.50 2.61
C ILE A 67 2.64 -5.94 2.21
N TYR A 68 1.38 -6.38 2.31
CA TYR A 68 1.02 -7.73 1.84
C TYR A 68 1.21 -7.88 0.33
N ALA A 69 0.88 -6.86 -0.46
CA ALA A 69 1.18 -6.83 -1.88
C ALA A 69 2.70 -6.92 -2.15
N LEU A 70 3.52 -6.20 -1.36
CA LEU A 70 4.98 -6.26 -1.41
C LEU A 70 5.54 -7.63 -1.10
N VAL A 71 5.06 -8.28 -0.05
CA VAL A 71 5.48 -9.63 0.33
C VAL A 71 5.20 -10.61 -0.81
N ILE A 72 4.02 -10.55 -1.42
CA ILE A 72 3.65 -11.44 -2.52
C ILE A 72 4.49 -11.15 -3.77
N ALA A 73 4.71 -9.88 -4.11
CA ALA A 73 5.54 -9.52 -5.24
C ALA A 73 7.00 -9.95 -5.07
N MET A 74 7.58 -9.77 -3.88
CA MET A 74 8.93 -10.24 -3.57
C MET A 74 9.04 -11.75 -3.67
N LYS A 75 8.03 -12.48 -3.20
CA LYS A 75 7.97 -13.94 -3.32
C LYS A 75 7.88 -14.39 -4.78
N LEU A 76 7.03 -13.77 -5.59
CA LEU A 76 6.88 -14.07 -7.02
C LEU A 76 8.13 -13.71 -7.83
N SER A 77 8.83 -12.64 -7.46
CA SER A 77 10.11 -12.22 -8.05
C SER A 77 11.29 -13.13 -7.67
N GLY A 78 11.08 -14.09 -6.75
CA GLY A 78 12.14 -14.98 -6.26
C GLY A 78 13.13 -14.30 -5.31
N MET A 79 12.79 -13.12 -4.79
CA MET A 79 13.63 -12.36 -3.85
C MET A 79 13.50 -12.84 -2.41
N MET A 80 12.47 -13.63 -2.10
CA MET A 80 12.18 -14.13 -0.76
C MET A 80 11.87 -15.63 -0.85
N GLY A 81 12.76 -16.44 -0.27
CA GLY A 81 12.69 -17.90 -0.22
C GLY A 81 12.37 -18.42 1.16
#